data_AF-A0A1U7M5M5-F1
#
_entry.id   AF-A0A1U7M5M5-F1
#
_cell.length_a   1.000
_cell.length_b   1.000
_cell.length_c   1.000
_cell.angle_alpha   90.00
_cell.angle_beta   90.00
_cell.angle_gamma   90.00
#
_symmetry.space_group_name_H-M   'P 1'
#
loop_
_entity.id
_entity.type
_entity.pdbx_description
1 polymer ?
#
loop_
_entity_poly.entity_id
_entity_poly.type
_entity_poly.pdbx_seq_one_letter_code
_entity_poly.pdbx_strand_id
1 'polypeptide(L)' 'MDKETIAFIKDLKKYRRKIPKHQLKTIRGQALSGNLEGAKLGLKKISKERIE' A
#
# COMPACT_ATOMS: atom_id res chain seq x y z
N MET A 1 -15.62 -6.23 1.77
CA MET A 1 -14.47 -5.38 1.39
C MET A 1 -14.84 -4.58 0.18
N ASP A 2 -14.64 -3.27 0.27
CA ASP A 2 -14.94 -2.34 -0.82
C ASP A 2 -14.11 -2.63 -2.06
N LYS A 3 -14.72 -2.36 -3.22
CA LYS A 3 -14.10 -2.53 -4.54
C LYS A 3 -12.78 -1.76 -4.64
N GLU A 4 -12.71 -0.60 -3.98
CA GLU A 4 -11.52 0.25 -3.93
C GLU A 4 -10.37 -0.39 -3.13
N THR A 5 -10.66 -0.96 -1.97
CA THR A 5 -9.67 -1.69 -1.15
C THR A 5 -9.10 -2.89 -1.91
N ILE A 6 -9.95 -3.63 -2.62
CA ILE A 6 -9.52 -4.79 -3.44
C ILE A 6 -8.59 -4.33 -4.57
N ALA A 7 -8.96 -3.25 -5.27
CA ALA A 7 -8.14 -2.67 -6.33
C ALA A 7 -6.78 -2.21 -5.79
N PHE A 8 -6.78 -1.51 -4.65
CA PHE A 8 -5.57 -1.05 -3.98
C PHE A 8 -4.64 -2.20 -3.57
N ILE A 9 -5.16 -3.27 -2.96
CA ILE A 9 -4.35 -4.43 -2.57
C ILE A 9 -3.75 -5.13 -3.79
N LYS A 10 -4.48 -5.19 -4.92
CA LYS A 10 -3.94 -5.71 -6.19
C LYS A 10 -2.80 -4.83 -6.70
N ASP A 11 -2.98 -3.52 -6.67
CA ASP A 11 -1.97 -2.56 -7.12
C ASP A 11 -0.71 -2.60 -6.23
N LEU A 12 -0.89 -2.71 -4.91
CA LEU A 12 0.18 -2.85 -3.93
C LEU A 12 1.13 -4.02 -4.25
N LYS A 13 0.66 -5.10 -4.88
CA LYS A 13 1.52 -6.22 -5.30
C LYS A 13 2.58 -5.81 -6.32
N LYS A 14 2.34 -4.80 -7.16
CA LYS A 14 3.30 -4.27 -8.14
C LYS A 14 4.57 -3.73 -7.46
N TYR A 15 4.43 -3.26 -6.23
CA TYR A 15 5.53 -2.68 -5.45
C TYR A 15 6.33 -3.71 -4.64
N ARG A 16 6.02 -5.01 -4.70
CA ARG A 16 6.73 -6.07 -3.92
C ARG A 16 8.24 -6.12 -4.13
N ARG A 17 8.73 -5.68 -5.30
CA ARG A 17 10.16 -5.64 -5.62
C ARG A 17 10.82 -4.29 -5.29
N LYS A 18 10.02 -3.25 -5.08
CA LYS A 18 10.48 -1.88 -4.83
C LYS A 18 10.41 -1.49 -3.34
N ILE A 19 9.50 -2.10 -2.60
CA ILE A 19 9.21 -1.78 -1.19
C ILE A 19 9.55 -2.98 -0.31
N PRO A 20 10.20 -2.75 0.86
CA PRO A 20 10.44 -3.80 1.84
C PRO A 20 9.16 -4.54 2.27
N LYS A 21 9.26 -5.86 2.45
CA LYS A 21 8.13 -6.71 2.83
C LYS A 21 7.38 -6.22 4.08
N HIS A 22 8.09 -5.65 5.05
CA HIS A 22 7.47 -5.14 6.29
C HIS A 22 6.52 -3.96 6.01
N GLN A 23 6.95 -2.96 5.23
CA GLN A 23 6.12 -1.81 4.89
C GLN A 23 4.94 -2.20 4.00
N LEU A 24 5.18 -3.13 3.07
CA LEU A 24 4.10 -3.66 2.22
C LEU A 24 3.02 -4.35 3.06
N LYS A 25 3.41 -5.07 4.13
CA LYS A 25 2.46 -5.66 5.10
C LYS A 25 1.73 -4.59 5.90
N THR A 26 2.41 -3.54 6.34
CA THR A 26 1.79 -2.42 7.09
C THR A 26 0.74 -1.70 6.25
N ILE A 27 1.09 -1.27 5.03
CA ILE A 27 0.15 -0.61 4.11
C ILE A 27 -1.06 -1.52 3.82
N ARG A 28 -0.80 -2.81 3.59
CA ARG A 28 -1.87 -3.79 3.40
C ARG A 28 -2.76 -3.89 4.63
N GLY A 29 -2.19 -3.97 5.83
CA GLY A 29 -2.92 -4.03 7.09
C GLY A 29 -3.83 -2.82 7.28
N GLN A 30 -3.34 -1.61 7.01
CA GLN A 30 -4.15 -0.39 7.06
C GLN A 30 -5.36 -0.45 6.12
N ALA A 31 -5.15 -0.87 4.87
CA ALA A 31 -6.24 -1.02 3.90
C ALA A 31 -7.25 -2.10 4.34
N LEU A 32 -6.79 -3.22 4.92
CA LEU A 32 -7.66 -4.29 5.40
C LEU A 32 -8.48 -3.87 6.63
N SER A 33 -7.94 -3.00 7.48
CA SER A 33 -8.61 -2.46 8.67
C SER A 33 -9.59 -1.31 8.38
N GLY A 34 -9.82 -0.99 7.10
CA GLY A 34 -10.73 0.09 6.69
C GLY A 34 -10.06 1.48 6.56
N ASN A 35 -8.77 1.60 6.86
CA ASN A 35 -8.02 2.85 6.67
C ASN A 35 -7.31 2.86 5.30
N LEU A 36 -8.12 2.94 4.24
CA LEU A 36 -7.62 2.95 2.87
C LEU A 36 -6.86 4.24 2.52
N GLU A 37 -7.30 5.40 3.01
CA GLU A 37 -6.59 6.66 2.79
C GLU A 37 -5.20 6.68 3.43
N GLY A 38 -5.08 6.24 4.68
CA GLY A 38 -3.79 6.11 5.35
C GLY A 38 -2.85 5.16 4.60
N ALA A 39 -3.37 4.07 4.06
CA ALA A 39 -2.61 3.15 3.24
C ALA A 39 -2.09 3.79 1.94
N LYS A 40 -2.93 4.59 1.25
CA LYS A 40 -2.53 5.34 0.04
C LYS A 40 -1.45 6.38 0.34
N LEU A 41 -1.59 7.14 1.43
CA LEU A 41 -0.59 8.13 1.87
C LEU A 41 0.74 7.47 2.22
N GLY A 42 0.70 6.36 2.95
CA GLY A 42 1.89 5.57 3.27
C GLY A 42 2.62 5.08 2.03
N LEU A 43 1.87 4.51 1.06
CA LEU A 43 2.44 4.08 -0.22
C LEU A 43 3.06 5.24 -1.00
N LYS A 44 2.36 6.39 -1.09
CA LYS A 44 2.86 7.58 -1.80
C LYS A 44 4.16 8.10 -1.19
N LYS A 45 4.23 8.19 0.14
CA LYS A 45 5.45 8.63 0.84
C LYS A 45 6.61 7.70 0.56
N ILE A 46 6.39 6.39 0.67
CA ILE A 46 7.42 5.37 0.40
C ILE A 46 7.87 5.39 -1.06
N SER A 47 6.94 5.58 -2.00
CA SER A 47 7.26 5.69 -3.42
C SER A 47 8.14 6.91 -3.69
N LYS A 48 7.80 8.07 -3.11
CA LYS A 48 8.55 9.32 -3.29
C LYS A 48 9.97 9.25 -2.72
N GLU A 49 10.17 8.50 -1.64
CA GLU A 49 11.47 8.40 -0.95
C GLU A 49 12.45 7.39 -1.59
N ARG A 50 11.97 6.54 -2.51
CA ARG A 50 12.75 5.39 -3.03
C ARG A 50 12.68 5.15 -4.53
N ILE A 51 11.76 5.81 -5.24
CA ILE A 51 11.53 5.60 -6.68
C ILE A 51 11.90 6.85 -7.50
N GLU A 52 12.13 8.00 -6.85
CA GLU A 52 12.74 9.20 -7.45
C GLU A 52 14.24 9.26 -7.14
#